data_AF-A0A1W9Q8Z4-F1
#
_entry.id   AF-A0A1W9Q8Z4-F1
#
_cell.length_a   1.000
_cell.length_b   1.000
_cell.length_c   1.000
_cell.angle_alpha   90.00
_cell.angle_beta   90.00
_cell.angle_gamma   90.00
#
_symmetry.space_group_name_H-M   'P 1'
#
loop_
_entity.id
_entity.type
_entity.pdbx_description
1 polymer ?
#
loop_
_entity_poly.entity_id
_entity_poly.type
_entity_poly.pdbx_seq_one_letter_code
_entity_poly.pdbx_strand_id
1 'polypeptide(L)'
;YGPDCADACVKALTADVPSGSVYYVEDGVPISFKEMIHLVEKALNKRAWVRVPLPERLVRTAARVSEMYGKLTDQPVMLTVDKCNELRASGWVCDGTAARLELGWEPRVIFAEGVALTAAWYREQGWL
;
A
#
# COMPACT_ATOMS: atom_id res chain seq x y z
N TYR A 1 -6.92 0.29 4.84
CA TYR A 1 -7.77 1.27 4.12
C TYR A 1 -7.60 2.65 4.76
N GLY A 2 -7.73 3.75 4.02
CA GLY A 2 -7.42 5.11 4.51
C GLY A 2 -8.23 5.51 5.76
N PRO A 3 -9.58 5.41 5.71
CA PRO A 3 -10.44 5.64 6.87
C PRO A 3 -10.12 4.79 8.11
N ASP A 4 -9.74 3.53 7.95
CA ASP A 4 -9.36 2.67 9.08
C ASP A 4 -8.08 3.18 9.77
N CYS A 5 -7.12 3.68 9.01
CA CYS A 5 -5.91 4.31 9.55
C CYS A 5 -6.24 5.60 10.31
N ALA A 6 -7.15 6.43 9.77
CA ALA A 6 -7.61 7.62 10.46
C ALA A 6 -8.34 7.29 11.78
N ASP A 7 -9.15 6.23 11.83
CA ASP A 7 -9.81 5.75 13.05
C ASP A 7 -8.78 5.31 14.11
N ALA A 8 -7.71 4.62 13.70
CA ALA A 8 -6.61 4.27 14.60
C ALA A 8 -5.94 5.52 15.21
N CYS A 9 -5.68 6.55 14.39
CA CYS A 9 -5.14 7.81 14.86
C CYS A 9 -6.08 8.50 15.86
N VAL A 10 -7.39 8.54 15.59
CA VAL A 10 -8.38 9.14 16.51
C VAL A 10 -8.41 8.40 17.84
N LYS A 11 -8.42 7.07 17.83
CA LYS A 11 -8.38 6.26 19.06
C LYS A 11 -7.11 6.49 19.86
N ALA A 12 -5.95 6.59 19.19
CA ALA A 12 -4.68 6.88 19.84
C ALA A 12 -4.66 8.24 20.56
N LEU A 13 -5.40 9.24 20.08
CA LEU A 13 -5.47 10.56 20.72
C LEU A 13 -6.19 10.56 22.07
N THR A 14 -7.14 9.64 22.26
CA THR A 14 -7.99 9.59 23.46
C THR A 14 -7.70 8.41 24.38
N ALA A 15 -6.83 7.49 23.95
CA ALA A 15 -6.45 6.32 24.73
C ALA A 15 -5.56 6.74 25.92
N ASP A 16 -5.76 6.08 27.07
CA ASP A 16 -4.91 6.24 28.24
C ASP A 16 -3.66 5.36 28.09
N VAL A 17 -2.77 5.79 27.19
CA VAL A 17 -1.52 5.10 26.85
C VAL A 17 -0.34 6.07 26.99
N PRO A 18 0.88 5.56 27.28
CA PRO A 18 2.06 6.41 27.39
C PRO A 18 2.31 7.24 26.12
N SER A 19 2.75 8.49 26.32
CA SER A 19 3.21 9.31 25.19
C SER A 19 4.42 8.66 24.52
N GLY A 20 4.42 8.62 23.19
CA GLY A 20 5.46 7.98 22.39
C GLY A 20 5.21 6.50 22.10
N SER A 21 4.08 5.93 22.54
CA SER A 21 3.65 4.58 22.10
C SER A 21 3.52 4.51 20.57
N VAL A 22 3.94 3.38 20.00
CA VAL A 22 3.94 3.12 18.55
C VAL A 22 3.00 1.97 18.25
N TYR A 23 2.13 2.17 17.27
CA TYR A 23 1.12 1.20 16.86
C TYR A 23 1.21 0.92 15.37
N TYR A 24 1.06 -0.35 15.00
CA TYR A 24 0.93 -0.77 13.61
C TYR A 24 -0.54 -0.89 13.20
N VAL A 25 -0.83 -0.47 11.98
CA VAL A 25 -2.16 -0.47 11.38
C VAL A 25 -2.14 -1.41 10.18
N GLU A 26 -3.00 -2.42 10.19
CA GLU A 26 -3.06 -3.49 9.20
C GLU A 26 -4.49 -4.04 9.09
N ASP A 27 -4.80 -4.80 8.05
CA ASP A 27 -6.17 -5.19 7.71
C ASP A 27 -6.58 -6.61 8.12
N GLY A 28 -5.76 -7.25 8.96
CA GLY A 28 -5.95 -8.55 9.60
C GLY A 28 -5.43 -9.73 8.78
N VAL A 29 -5.10 -9.54 7.50
CA VAL A 29 -4.84 -10.66 6.57
C VAL A 29 -3.59 -10.40 5.74
N PRO A 30 -2.48 -11.13 5.98
CA PRO A 30 -1.31 -11.02 5.12
C PRO A 30 -1.66 -11.57 3.73
N ILE A 31 -1.32 -10.79 2.69
CA ILE A 31 -1.50 -11.20 1.29
C ILE A 31 -0.17 -11.21 0.57
N SER A 32 0.01 -12.18 -0.33
CA SER A 32 1.15 -12.19 -1.24
C SER A 32 0.99 -11.12 -2.33
N PHE A 33 2.10 -10.70 -2.91
CA PHE A 33 2.09 -9.78 -4.06
C PHE A 33 1.30 -10.34 -5.26
N LYS A 34 1.29 -11.67 -5.44
CA LYS A 34 0.52 -12.34 -6.49
C LYS A 34 -0.98 -12.24 -6.24
N GLU A 35 -1.43 -12.44 -5.01
CA GLU A 35 -2.84 -12.28 -4.61
C GLU A 35 -3.27 -10.82 -4.72
N MET A 36 -2.41 -9.89 -4.29
CA MET A 36 -2.63 -8.46 -4.46
C MET A 36 -2.94 -8.09 -5.92
N ILE A 37 -2.08 -8.52 -6.87
CA ILE A 37 -2.31 -8.31 -8.31
C ILE A 37 -3.64 -8.93 -8.75
N HIS A 38 -3.95 -10.15 -8.30
CA HIS A 38 -5.18 -10.83 -8.69
C HIS A 38 -6.44 -10.08 -8.20
N LEU A 39 -6.42 -9.54 -6.99
CA LEU A 39 -7.52 -8.75 -6.43
C LEU A 39 -7.72 -7.44 -7.20
N VAL A 40 -6.62 -6.78 -7.59
CA VAL A 40 -6.67 -5.59 -8.45
C VAL A 40 -7.28 -5.91 -9.82
N GLU A 41 -6.84 -6.98 -10.48
CA GLU A 41 -7.40 -7.40 -11.77
C GLU A 41 -8.90 -7.70 -11.70
N LYS A 42 -9.31 -8.39 -10.62
CA LYS A 42 -10.72 -8.69 -10.36
C LYS A 42 -11.54 -7.41 -10.19
N ALA A 43 -11.05 -6.46 -9.38
CA ALA A 43 -11.74 -5.19 -9.14
C ALA A 43 -11.83 -4.30 -10.40
N LEU A 44 -10.80 -4.34 -11.25
CA LEU A 44 -10.77 -3.61 -12.52
C LEU A 44 -11.54 -4.30 -13.65
N ASN A 45 -11.91 -5.58 -13.48
CA ASN A 45 -12.40 -6.46 -14.56
C ASN A 45 -11.44 -6.48 -15.78
N LYS A 46 -10.13 -6.44 -15.53
CA LYS A 46 -9.07 -6.43 -16.55
C LYS A 46 -7.94 -7.34 -16.09
N ARG A 47 -7.36 -8.11 -17.00
CA ARG A 47 -6.20 -8.98 -16.71
C ARG A 47 -4.95 -8.44 -17.37
N ALA A 48 -3.80 -8.60 -16.72
CA ALA A 48 -2.50 -8.34 -17.32
C ALA A 48 -2.26 -9.32 -18.48
N TRP A 49 -1.90 -8.79 -19.65
CA TRP A 49 -1.62 -9.60 -20.84
C TRP A 49 -0.26 -10.30 -20.76
N VAL A 50 0.69 -9.69 -20.03
CA VAL A 50 2.06 -10.17 -19.90
C VAL A 50 2.49 -10.10 -18.44
N ARG A 51 3.04 -11.20 -17.93
CA ARG A 51 3.64 -11.30 -16.58
C ARG A 51 5.02 -11.94 -16.68
N VAL A 52 6.01 -11.13 -17.03
CA VAL A 52 7.40 -11.59 -17.16
C VAL A 52 8.22 -11.11 -15.96
N PRO A 53 9.03 -11.98 -15.34
CA PRO A 53 9.96 -11.54 -14.32
C PRO A 53 11.03 -10.65 -14.97
N LEU A 54 11.22 -9.46 -14.42
CA LEU A 54 12.26 -8.53 -14.90
C LEU A 54 13.52 -8.68 -14.03
N PRO A 55 14.72 -8.74 -14.64
CA PRO A 55 15.97 -8.72 -13.88
C PRO A 55 16.07 -7.47 -13.03
N GLU A 56 16.51 -7.60 -11.78
CA GLU A 56 16.64 -6.46 -10.85
C GLU A 56 17.46 -5.32 -11.44
N ARG A 57 18.59 -5.65 -12.07
CA ARG A 57 19.49 -4.66 -12.66
C ARG A 57 18.78 -3.78 -13.69
N LEU A 58 17.85 -4.36 -14.46
CA LEU A 58 17.07 -3.62 -15.44
C LEU A 58 16.12 -2.63 -14.75
N VAL A 59 15.33 -3.10 -13.78
CA VAL A 59 14.37 -2.25 -13.05
C VAL A 59 15.09 -1.13 -12.29
N ARG A 60 16.20 -1.44 -11.60
CA ARG A 60 16.99 -0.44 -10.87
C ARG A 60 17.65 0.58 -11.79
N THR A 61 18.07 0.17 -12.99
CA THR A 61 18.62 1.10 -13.99
C THR A 61 17.53 2.04 -14.52
N ALA A 62 16.36 1.49 -14.86
CA ALA A 62 15.21 2.30 -15.28
C ALA A 62 14.80 3.32 -14.19
N ALA A 63 14.81 2.91 -12.92
CA ALA A 63 14.54 3.80 -11.80
C ALA A 63 15.56 4.94 -11.66
N ARG A 64 16.87 4.66 -11.79
CA ARG A 64 17.90 5.72 -11.78
C ARG A 64 17.73 6.72 -12.91
N VAL A 65 17.39 6.24 -14.11
CA VAL A 65 17.12 7.11 -15.28
C VAL A 65 15.88 7.98 -15.00
N SER A 66 14.82 7.39 -14.46
CA SER A 66 13.59 8.10 -14.06
C SER A 66 13.86 9.17 -13.00
N GLU A 67 14.65 8.87 -11.96
CA GLU A 67 15.04 9.86 -10.94
C GLU A 67 15.88 10.99 -11.51
N MET A 68 16.84 10.69 -12.39
CA MET A 68 17.66 11.70 -13.05
C MET A 68 16.79 12.63 -13.90
N TYR A 69 15.84 12.08 -14.65
CA TYR A 69 14.86 12.86 -15.40
C TYR A 69 14.00 13.74 -14.48
N GLY A 70 13.48 13.18 -13.37
CA GLY A 70 12.68 13.94 -12.41
C GLY A 70 13.45 15.11 -11.79
N LYS A 71 14.74 14.90 -11.46
CA LYS A 71 15.63 15.96 -10.95
C LYS A 71 15.91 17.05 -11.98
N LEU A 72 16.08 16.68 -13.26
CA LEU A 72 16.35 17.63 -14.34
C LEU A 72 15.11 18.44 -14.72
N THR A 73 13.91 17.88 -14.54
CA THR A 73 12.64 18.52 -14.93
C THR A 73 11.89 19.13 -13.76
N ASP A 74 12.41 18.98 -12.54
CA ASP A 74 11.73 19.35 -11.28
C ASP A 74 10.31 18.76 -11.20
N GLN A 75 10.17 17.50 -11.62
CA GLN A 75 8.91 16.76 -11.61
C GLN A 75 8.99 15.53 -10.72
N PRO A 76 7.92 15.21 -9.98
CA PRO A 76 7.85 13.95 -9.24
C PRO A 76 7.77 12.78 -10.22
N VAL A 77 8.49 11.71 -9.91
CA VAL A 77 8.47 10.47 -10.69
C VAL A 77 8.05 9.30 -9.82
N MET A 78 7.24 8.40 -10.38
CA MET A 78 6.69 7.25 -9.65
C MET A 78 7.71 6.13 -9.44
N LEU A 79 8.63 5.92 -10.40
CA LEU A 79 9.63 4.87 -10.34
C LEU A 79 10.96 5.43 -9.82
N THR A 80 11.26 5.13 -8.56
CA THR A 80 12.50 5.53 -7.88
C THR A 80 13.31 4.31 -7.45
N VAL A 81 14.59 4.51 -7.12
CA VAL A 81 15.44 3.44 -6.58
C VAL A 81 14.89 2.98 -5.23
N ASP A 82 14.35 3.90 -4.45
CA ASP A 82 13.68 3.59 -3.19
C ASP A 82 12.43 2.73 -3.41
N LYS A 83 11.60 3.07 -4.40
CA LYS A 83 10.44 2.24 -4.78
C LYS A 83 10.84 0.83 -5.22
N CYS A 84 11.99 0.68 -5.89
CA CYS A 84 12.53 -0.64 -6.20
C CYS A 84 12.92 -1.45 -4.96
N ASN A 85 13.45 -0.79 -3.92
CA ASN A 85 13.78 -1.44 -2.67
C ASN A 85 12.50 -1.82 -1.89
N GLU A 86 11.51 -0.94 -1.86
CA GLU A 86 10.18 -1.17 -1.25
C GLU A 86 9.52 -2.43 -1.84
N LEU A 87 9.45 -2.52 -3.18
CA LEU A 87 8.86 -3.65 -3.90
C LEU A 87 9.62 -4.98 -3.70
N ARG A 88 10.86 -4.91 -3.22
CA ARG A 88 11.72 -6.09 -2.97
C ARG A 88 11.74 -6.53 -1.51
N ALA A 89 11.15 -5.77 -0.60
CA ALA A 89 11.06 -6.17 0.79
C ALA A 89 10.43 -7.56 0.88
N SER A 90 11.00 -8.43 1.71
CA SER A 90 10.55 -9.82 1.85
C SER A 90 9.12 -9.94 2.41
N GLY A 91 8.64 -8.89 3.08
CA GLY A 91 7.26 -8.77 3.52
C GLY A 91 6.94 -7.35 3.96
N TRP A 92 5.79 -6.86 3.51
CA TRP A 92 5.12 -5.68 4.06
C TRP A 92 4.02 -6.16 5.00
N VAL A 93 4.44 -6.70 6.13
CA VAL A 93 3.54 -7.22 7.18
C VAL A 93 3.93 -6.62 8.51
N CYS A 94 2.94 -6.40 9.37
CA CYS A 94 3.14 -5.92 10.72
C CYS A 94 2.10 -6.56 11.64
N ASP A 95 2.34 -6.48 12.94
CA ASP A 95 1.43 -7.00 13.95
C ASP A 95 0.64 -5.85 14.59
N GLY A 96 -0.65 -5.77 14.26
CA GLY A 96 -1.58 -4.79 14.82
C GLY A 96 -2.09 -5.11 16.23
N THR A 97 -1.56 -6.13 16.91
CA THR A 97 -2.09 -6.60 18.21
C THR A 97 -2.06 -5.51 19.29
N ALA A 98 -1.02 -4.67 19.34
CA ALA A 98 -0.98 -3.56 20.29
C ALA A 98 -2.10 -2.53 20.03
N ALA A 99 -2.39 -2.22 18.76
CA ALA A 99 -3.48 -1.31 18.40
C ALA A 99 -4.85 -1.89 18.82
N ARG A 100 -5.04 -3.20 18.68
CA ARG A 100 -6.26 -3.89 19.14
C ARG A 100 -6.42 -3.84 20.65
N LEU A 101 -5.39 -4.23 21.39
CA LEU A 101 -5.48 -4.39 22.84
C LEU A 101 -5.50 -3.05 23.58
N GLU A 102 -4.68 -2.08 23.15
CA GLU A 102 -4.49 -0.84 23.89
C GLU A 102 -5.37 0.30 23.38
N LEU A 103 -5.67 0.34 22.08
CA LEU A 103 -6.53 1.38 21.49
C LEU A 103 -7.98 0.90 21.27
N GLY A 104 -8.25 -0.40 21.46
CA GLY A 104 -9.52 -1.01 21.07
C GLY A 104 -9.82 -0.83 19.58
N TRP A 105 -8.80 -0.69 18.74
CA TRP A 105 -8.94 -0.47 17.30
C TRP A 105 -8.95 -1.81 16.56
N GLU A 106 -9.85 -1.95 15.59
CA GLU A 106 -9.87 -3.10 14.67
C GLU A 106 -10.08 -2.61 13.23
N PRO A 107 -9.41 -3.24 12.24
CA PRO A 107 -9.67 -2.95 10.85
C PRO A 107 -11.09 -3.35 10.46
N ARG A 108 -11.73 -2.54 9.61
CA ARG A 108 -13.09 -2.78 9.13
C ARG A 108 -13.10 -3.21 7.67
N VAL A 109 -12.08 -2.80 6.91
CA VAL A 109 -11.98 -3.02 5.47
C VAL A 109 -10.74 -3.84 5.16
N ILE A 110 -10.96 -5.09 4.75
CA ILE A 110 -9.90 -5.96 4.24
C ILE A 110 -9.43 -5.49 2.86
N PHE A 111 -8.20 -5.86 2.46
CA PHE A 111 -7.61 -5.45 1.18
C PHE A 111 -8.53 -5.61 -0.04
N ALA A 112 -9.19 -6.78 -0.16
CA ALA A 112 -10.04 -7.09 -1.30
C ALA A 112 -11.21 -6.11 -1.46
N GLU A 113 -11.83 -5.72 -0.34
CA GLU A 113 -12.90 -4.73 -0.31
C GLU A 113 -12.34 -3.33 -0.60
N GLY A 114 -11.23 -2.96 0.05
CA GLY A 114 -10.59 -1.66 -0.17
C GLY A 114 -10.20 -1.42 -1.63
N VAL A 115 -9.70 -2.45 -2.32
CA VAL A 115 -9.38 -2.38 -3.75
C VAL A 115 -10.64 -2.25 -4.61
N ALA A 116 -11.73 -2.93 -4.27
CA ALA A 116 -13.00 -2.79 -4.97
C ALA A 116 -13.58 -1.37 -4.82
N LEU A 117 -13.57 -0.82 -3.60
CA LEU A 117 -13.99 0.55 -3.32
C LEU A 117 -13.13 1.56 -4.07
N THR A 118 -11.81 1.37 -4.08
CA THR A 118 -10.88 2.24 -4.82
C THR A 118 -11.15 2.19 -6.32
N ALA A 119 -11.35 1.00 -6.90
CA ALA A 119 -11.66 0.87 -8.32
C ALA A 119 -13.03 1.50 -8.69
N ALA A 120 -14.03 1.42 -7.80
CA ALA A 120 -15.30 2.10 -8.00
C ALA A 120 -15.12 3.62 -8.00
N TRP A 121 -14.42 4.16 -6.99
CA TRP A 121 -14.12 5.59 -6.89
C TRP A 121 -13.37 6.10 -8.12
N TYR A 122 -12.36 5.38 -8.61
CA TYR A 122 -11.63 5.78 -9.82
C TYR A 122 -12.52 5.86 -11.07
N ARG A 123 -13.53 4.98 -11.20
CA ARG A 123 -14.52 5.07 -12.29
C ARG A 123 -15.41 6.28 -12.14
N GLU A 124 -15.86 6.59 -10.93
CA GLU A 124 -16.66 7.78 -10.63
C GLU A 124 -15.90 9.08 -10.94
N GLN A 125 -14.59 9.10 -10.69
CA GLN A 125 -13.72 10.24 -11.05
C GLN A 125 -13.35 10.29 -12.55
N GLY A 126 -13.76 9.30 -13.35
CA GLY A 126 -13.42 9.21 -14.77
C GLY A 126 -11.93 8.89 -15.05
N TRP A 127 -11.22 8.29 -14.08
CA TRP A 127 -9.82 7.87 -14.23
C TRP A 127 -9.68 6.46 -14.79
N LEU A 128 -10.77 5.70 -14.90
CA LEU A 128 -10.83 4.33 -15.39
C LEU A 128 -11.92 4.11 -16.46
#